data_AF-A0A948BM70-F1
#
_entry.id   AF-A0A948BM70-F1
#
_cell.length_a   1.000
_cell.length_b   1.000
_cell.length_c   1.000
_cell.angle_alpha   90.00
_cell.angle_beta   90.00
_cell.angle_gamma   90.00
#
_symmetry.space_group_name_H-M   'P 1'
#
loop_
_entity.id
_entity.type
_entity.pdbx_description
1 polymer ?
#
loop_
_entity_poly.entity_id
_entity_poly.type
_entity_poly.pdbx_seq_one_letter_code
_entity_poly.pdbx_strand_id
1 'polypeptide(L)'
;MLKVLYKYYYGFFLLVALLFVTMTGTALAETSAAEKCLDCHDDIWQEGSSKRFVHLPFLQQKCQDCHTAPPSEKELYAEAAEKRNRVKWLGRNYTPSQVHWFNFPASKAKTGLLIETKATLLIEAEVNKKEIIQNELPLPPLAELKRYDNDHTPPKITNVKVLEVEKGLFFSATIGWETDEMANSMVNYGLKKLNNYSPQVSLFTKKHQITLTDIKPNKTYLFKVISEDIFGNQTVSDQLTLSTKNTFSNLETNNVEKGIKAKDFKIDTEIFQSDGNYLVKISANQSVPISLGTMDLTKKPQYGNNDEGLEVVRHVITNEPFVLTIPICFNCHQQYKKGLSHPVNVYPKKGMTIPPEYSTLPDGRITCMSCHIKHGSDFPYRTIKASNKELCVGCHKDML
;
A
#
# COMPACT_ATOMS: atom_id res chain seq x y z
N MET A 1 -27.03 -43.56 -64.89
CA MET A 1 -26.95 -43.27 -63.44
C MET A 1 -25.92 -42.19 -63.06
N LEU A 2 -25.30 -41.49 -64.03
CA LEU A 2 -24.27 -40.46 -63.77
C LEU A 2 -24.80 -39.01 -63.65
N LYS A 3 -26.06 -38.74 -64.02
CA LYS A 3 -26.67 -37.39 -63.94
C LYS A 3 -27.24 -37.04 -62.55
N VAL A 4 -27.32 -38.01 -61.63
CA VAL A 4 -27.89 -37.80 -60.29
C VAL A 4 -26.81 -37.42 -59.26
N LEU A 5 -25.57 -37.84 -59.45
CA LEU A 5 -24.47 -37.55 -58.51
C LEU A 5 -23.94 -36.10 -58.61
N TYR A 6 -24.09 -35.44 -59.77
CA TYR A 6 -23.59 -34.07 -59.96
C TYR A 6 -24.48 -33.01 -59.27
N LYS A 7 -25.76 -33.32 -59.03
CA LYS A 7 -26.72 -32.42 -58.39
C LYS A 7 -26.53 -32.33 -56.86
N TYR A 8 -25.97 -33.38 -56.25
CA TYR A 8 -25.70 -33.42 -54.80
C TYR A 8 -24.34 -32.80 -54.43
N TYR A 9 -23.35 -32.83 -55.33
CA TYR A 9 -22.04 -32.20 -55.07
C TYR A 9 -22.09 -30.67 -55.11
N TYR A 10 -22.84 -30.07 -56.04
CA TYR A 10 -23.02 -28.62 -56.09
C TYR A 10 -23.94 -28.08 -54.98
N GLY A 11 -24.95 -28.87 -54.56
CA GLY A 11 -25.80 -28.51 -53.43
C GLY A 11 -25.04 -28.49 -52.10
N PHE A 12 -24.10 -29.43 -51.90
CA PHE A 12 -23.28 -29.48 -50.69
C PHE A 12 -22.24 -28.35 -50.65
N PHE A 13 -21.61 -28.02 -51.79
CA PHE A 13 -20.66 -26.89 -51.84
C PHE A 13 -21.33 -25.52 -51.69
N LEU A 14 -22.56 -25.33 -52.19
CA LEU A 14 -23.31 -24.08 -51.98
C LEU A 14 -23.81 -23.93 -50.53
N LEU A 15 -24.14 -25.02 -49.84
CA LEU A 15 -24.53 -24.97 -48.43
C LEU A 15 -23.34 -24.74 -47.50
N VAL A 16 -22.15 -25.30 -47.81
CA VAL A 16 -20.93 -24.99 -47.08
C VAL A 16 -20.45 -23.57 -47.38
N ALA A 17 -20.56 -23.07 -48.62
CA ALA A 17 -20.23 -21.69 -48.95
C ALA A 17 -21.20 -20.66 -48.34
N LEU A 18 -22.51 -20.96 -48.22
CA LEU A 18 -23.46 -20.08 -47.51
C LEU A 18 -23.33 -20.15 -45.98
N LEU A 19 -22.86 -21.27 -45.42
CA LEU A 19 -22.52 -21.37 -44.00
C LEU A 19 -21.19 -20.68 -43.66
N PHE A 20 -20.31 -20.43 -44.64
CA PHE A 20 -19.08 -19.65 -44.45
C PHE A 20 -19.28 -18.13 -44.65
N VAL A 21 -20.44 -17.66 -45.12
CA VAL A 21 -20.69 -16.23 -45.44
C VAL A 21 -21.63 -15.54 -44.43
N THR A 22 -22.07 -16.20 -43.36
CA THR A 22 -22.90 -15.56 -42.30
C THR A 22 -22.26 -15.57 -40.91
N MET A 23 -20.97 -15.88 -40.81
CA MET A 23 -20.17 -15.66 -39.59
C MET A 23 -19.10 -14.57 -39.74
N THR A 24 -19.31 -13.59 -40.63
CA THR A 24 -18.85 -12.22 -40.34
C THR A 24 -19.88 -11.56 -39.41
N GLY A 25 -20.16 -12.23 -38.29
CA GLY A 25 -20.48 -11.48 -37.09
C GLY A 25 -19.30 -10.55 -36.94
N THR A 26 -19.56 -9.25 -37.02
CA THR A 26 -18.62 -8.27 -36.53
C THR A 26 -18.33 -8.67 -35.10
N ALA A 27 -17.24 -9.43 -34.91
CA ALA A 27 -16.41 -9.26 -33.75
C ALA A 27 -16.07 -7.77 -33.83
N LEU A 28 -16.90 -6.95 -33.19
CA LEU A 28 -16.41 -5.73 -32.58
C LEU A 28 -15.21 -6.25 -31.80
N ALA A 29 -14.02 -6.08 -32.37
CA ALA A 29 -12.80 -6.25 -31.64
C ALA A 29 -13.02 -5.34 -30.43
N GLU A 30 -13.30 -5.95 -29.27
CA GLU A 30 -13.30 -5.21 -28.03
C GLU A 30 -11.89 -4.68 -27.95
N THR A 31 -11.72 -3.42 -28.34
CA THR A 31 -10.44 -2.75 -28.28
C THR A 31 -9.99 -2.89 -26.85
N SER A 32 -8.86 -3.55 -26.67
CA SER A 32 -8.41 -3.91 -25.33
C SER A 32 -8.33 -2.63 -24.52
N ALA A 33 -8.59 -2.67 -23.21
CA ALA A 33 -8.52 -1.47 -22.37
C ALA A 33 -7.17 -0.74 -22.49
N ALA A 34 -6.13 -1.44 -22.97
CA ALA A 34 -4.83 -0.93 -23.37
C ALA A 34 -4.86 0.02 -24.58
N GLU A 35 -5.54 -0.33 -25.68
CA GLU A 35 -5.65 0.51 -26.88
C GLU A 35 -6.27 1.88 -26.54
N LYS A 36 -7.30 1.88 -25.68
CA LYS A 36 -7.96 3.12 -25.21
C LYS A 36 -7.05 4.04 -24.38
N CYS A 37 -6.00 3.51 -23.74
CA CYS A 37 -5.03 4.34 -23.03
C CYS A 37 -4.03 4.98 -24.00
N LEU A 38 -3.61 4.23 -25.01
CA LEU A 38 -2.61 4.69 -25.98
C LEU A 38 -3.16 5.74 -26.94
N ASP A 39 -4.47 5.80 -27.12
CA ASP A 39 -5.13 6.88 -27.88
C ASP A 39 -4.79 8.29 -27.35
N CYS A 40 -4.46 8.42 -26.05
CA CYS A 40 -4.06 9.70 -25.43
C CYS A 40 -2.65 9.68 -24.81
N HIS A 41 -2.10 8.50 -24.50
CA HIS A 41 -0.77 8.32 -23.89
C HIS A 41 0.24 7.67 -24.86
N ASP A 42 0.07 7.87 -26.17
CA ASP A 42 1.02 7.37 -27.17
C ASP A 42 2.43 7.91 -26.91
N ASP A 43 2.58 9.15 -26.46
CA ASP A 43 3.86 9.74 -26.09
C ASP A 43 4.60 8.91 -25.02
N ILE A 44 3.90 8.52 -23.96
CA ILE A 44 4.43 7.68 -22.88
C ILE A 44 4.79 6.29 -23.41
N TRP A 45 3.97 5.74 -24.30
CA TRP A 45 4.22 4.47 -24.95
C TRP A 45 5.44 4.49 -25.86
N GLN A 46 5.56 5.48 -26.74
CA GLN A 46 6.72 5.66 -27.61
C GLN A 46 7.99 5.87 -26.79
N GLU A 47 7.94 6.72 -25.75
CA GLU A 47 9.08 6.97 -24.88
C GLU A 47 9.52 5.69 -24.15
N GLY A 48 8.59 4.95 -23.54
CA GLY A 48 8.90 3.79 -22.73
C GLY A 48 9.25 2.53 -23.54
N SER A 49 8.59 2.31 -24.68
CA SER A 49 8.75 1.12 -25.51
C SER A 49 10.00 1.18 -26.39
N SER A 50 10.48 2.40 -26.69
CA SER A 50 11.73 2.62 -27.42
C SER A 50 12.99 2.35 -26.57
N LYS A 51 12.84 2.15 -25.26
CA LYS A 51 13.96 1.90 -24.36
C LYS A 51 14.55 0.50 -24.51
N ARG A 52 15.85 0.36 -24.26
CA ARG A 52 16.55 -0.94 -24.38
C ARG A 52 16.04 -2.01 -23.41
N PHE A 53 15.70 -1.61 -22.19
CA PHE A 53 15.18 -2.50 -21.16
C PHE A 53 13.80 -2.02 -20.77
N VAL A 54 12.77 -2.76 -21.16
CA VAL A 54 11.38 -2.39 -20.89
C VAL A 54 10.75 -3.39 -19.93
N HIS A 55 9.83 -2.93 -19.10
CA HIS A 55 9.06 -3.76 -18.21
C HIS A 55 8.06 -4.58 -19.02
N LEU A 56 8.01 -5.90 -18.82
CA LEU A 56 7.24 -6.80 -19.70
C LEU A 56 5.73 -6.47 -19.73
N PRO A 57 5.04 -6.25 -18.59
CA PRO A 57 3.68 -5.71 -18.58
C PRO A 57 3.47 -4.44 -19.40
N PHE A 58 4.46 -3.54 -19.43
CA PHE A 58 4.39 -2.33 -20.25
C PHE A 58 4.43 -2.70 -21.73
N LEU A 59 5.41 -3.49 -22.20
CA LEU A 59 5.47 -3.97 -23.60
C LEU A 59 4.22 -4.73 -24.04
N GLN A 60 3.57 -5.45 -23.12
CA GLN A 60 2.30 -6.14 -23.38
C GLN A 60 1.10 -5.19 -23.35
N GLN A 61 1.33 -3.89 -23.19
CA GLN A 61 0.35 -2.83 -23.03
C GLN A 61 -0.65 -3.08 -21.89
N LYS A 62 -0.29 -3.93 -20.92
CA LYS A 62 -1.09 -4.21 -19.73
C LYS A 62 -0.91 -3.10 -18.70
N CYS A 63 -1.22 -1.87 -19.11
CA CYS A 63 -1.12 -0.70 -18.26
C CYS A 63 -1.87 -0.89 -16.95
N GLN A 64 -2.97 -1.66 -16.98
CA GLN A 64 -3.86 -1.94 -15.85
C GLN A 64 -3.21 -2.78 -14.74
N ASP A 65 -2.17 -3.55 -15.05
CA ASP A 65 -1.46 -4.38 -14.08
C ASP A 65 -0.69 -3.54 -13.05
N CYS A 66 -0.29 -2.32 -13.46
CA CYS A 66 0.51 -1.39 -12.65
C CYS A 66 -0.23 -0.07 -12.37
N HIS A 67 -1.04 0.41 -13.30
CA HIS A 67 -1.92 1.56 -13.13
C HIS A 67 -3.34 1.04 -12.93
N THR A 68 -3.98 1.28 -11.80
CA THR A 68 -5.39 0.89 -11.67
C THR A 68 -6.23 1.72 -12.64
N ALA A 69 -6.74 1.11 -13.71
CA ALA A 69 -7.87 1.68 -14.44
C ALA A 69 -9.05 1.80 -13.47
N PRO A 70 -9.85 2.88 -13.51
CA PRO A 70 -11.15 2.83 -12.85
C PRO A 70 -11.93 1.67 -13.48
N PRO A 71 -12.73 0.91 -12.71
CA PRO A 71 -13.81 0.16 -13.32
C PRO A 71 -14.66 1.13 -14.14
N SER A 72 -15.20 0.66 -15.25
CA SER A 72 -16.06 1.41 -16.16
C SER A 72 -17.39 1.75 -15.49
N GLU A 73 -17.42 2.67 -14.54
CA GLU A 73 -18.63 3.09 -13.85
C GLU A 73 -18.58 4.59 -13.58
N LYS A 74 -19.09 5.35 -14.56
CA LYS A 74 -19.26 6.80 -14.52
C LYS A 74 -20.09 7.27 -13.31
N GLU A 75 -20.82 6.37 -12.67
CA GLU A 75 -21.71 6.65 -11.52
C GLU A 75 -21.09 6.31 -10.16
N LEU A 76 -20.32 5.22 -10.01
CA LEU A 76 -19.77 4.78 -8.72
C LEU A 76 -18.54 5.60 -8.25
N TYR A 77 -17.76 6.15 -9.18
CA TYR A 77 -16.58 6.99 -8.83
C TYR A 77 -16.92 8.45 -8.58
N ALA A 78 -17.95 9.00 -9.22
CA ALA A 78 -18.41 10.36 -8.92
C ALA A 78 -18.90 10.43 -7.46
N GLU A 79 -19.67 9.44 -7.02
CA GLU A 79 -20.10 9.32 -5.64
C GLU A 79 -18.93 9.10 -4.67
N ALA A 80 -18.00 8.17 -4.95
CA ALA A 80 -16.87 7.88 -4.05
C ALA A 80 -15.82 9.01 -3.97
N ALA A 81 -15.56 9.73 -5.07
CA ALA A 81 -14.65 10.87 -5.12
C ALA A 81 -15.25 12.13 -4.48
N GLU A 82 -16.54 12.40 -4.69
CA GLU A 82 -17.26 13.47 -3.97
C GLU A 82 -17.41 13.14 -2.48
N LYS A 83 -17.64 11.88 -2.11
CA LYS A 83 -17.63 11.41 -0.71
C LYS A 83 -16.26 11.64 -0.07
N ARG A 84 -15.16 11.29 -0.73
CA ARG A 84 -13.79 11.53 -0.22
C ARG A 84 -13.48 13.01 -0.03
N ASN A 85 -13.97 13.90 -0.88
CA ASN A 85 -13.79 15.35 -0.72
C ASN A 85 -14.49 15.93 0.53
N ARG A 86 -15.48 15.21 1.08
CA ARG A 86 -16.18 15.57 2.32
C ARG A 86 -15.55 14.95 3.57
N VAL A 87 -14.52 14.12 3.40
CA VAL A 87 -13.89 13.36 4.48
C VAL A 87 -12.59 14.05 4.89
N LYS A 88 -12.53 14.45 6.15
CA LYS A 88 -11.27 14.86 6.78
C LYS A 88 -10.66 13.64 7.47
N TRP A 89 -9.57 13.12 6.92
CA TRP A 89 -8.87 11.97 7.51
C TRP A 89 -8.29 12.33 8.88
N LEU A 90 -8.61 11.49 9.87
CA LEU A 90 -8.15 11.63 11.26
C LEU A 90 -6.90 10.79 11.51
N GLY A 91 -6.81 9.62 10.87
CA GLY A 91 -5.65 8.74 10.96
C GLY A 91 -5.71 7.61 9.94
N ARG A 92 -4.54 7.07 9.60
CA ARG A 92 -4.40 5.97 8.63
C ARG A 92 -3.43 4.94 9.19
N ASN A 93 -3.92 3.75 9.50
CA ASN A 93 -3.14 2.61 9.97
C ASN A 93 -2.89 1.68 8.78
N TYR A 94 -1.72 1.82 8.15
CA TYR A 94 -1.37 1.08 6.94
C TYR A 94 -0.88 -0.34 7.20
N THR A 95 -0.39 -0.61 8.41
CA THR A 95 0.01 -1.95 8.82
C THR A 95 -1.24 -2.78 9.08
N PRO A 96 -1.44 -3.91 8.37
CA PRO A 96 -2.60 -4.77 8.60
C PRO A 96 -2.65 -5.27 10.04
N SER A 97 -3.79 -5.09 10.70
CA SER A 97 -4.04 -5.57 12.05
C SER A 97 -5.51 -5.99 12.19
N GLN A 98 -5.80 -6.86 13.13
CA GLN A 98 -7.19 -7.19 13.49
C GLN A 98 -7.82 -6.11 14.36
N VAL A 99 -7.02 -5.26 15.02
CA VAL A 99 -7.52 -4.21 15.92
C VAL A 99 -6.78 -2.91 15.62
N HIS A 100 -7.55 -1.85 15.49
CA HIS A 100 -7.07 -0.49 15.27
C HIS A 100 -7.72 0.46 16.26
N TRP A 101 -6.91 1.35 16.81
CA TRP A 101 -7.39 2.41 17.67
C TRP A 101 -7.08 3.78 17.07
N PHE A 102 -8.01 4.72 17.26
CA PHE A 102 -7.88 6.11 16.88
C PHE A 102 -8.33 7.00 18.03
N ASN A 103 -7.51 7.98 18.39
CA ASN A 103 -7.81 8.98 19.41
C ASN A 103 -7.75 10.37 18.77
N PHE A 104 -8.84 11.14 18.84
CA PHE A 104 -8.90 12.48 18.28
C PHE A 104 -9.82 13.42 19.06
N PRO A 105 -9.50 14.73 19.13
CA PRO A 105 -10.33 15.71 19.80
C PRO A 105 -11.74 15.83 19.21
N ALA A 106 -12.74 16.04 20.06
CA ALA A 106 -14.12 16.30 19.63
C ALA A 106 -14.23 17.54 18.74
N SER A 107 -13.32 18.51 18.85
CA SER A 107 -13.25 19.66 17.94
C SER A 107 -12.95 19.29 16.49
N LYS A 108 -12.30 18.14 16.25
CA LYS A 108 -12.06 17.62 14.91
C LYS A 108 -13.25 16.82 14.38
N ALA A 109 -14.14 16.33 15.25
CA ALA A 109 -15.30 15.54 14.89
C ALA A 109 -16.33 16.36 14.10
N LYS A 110 -17.03 15.69 13.18
CA LYS A 110 -18.23 16.17 12.49
C LYS A 110 -19.40 15.25 12.84
N THR A 111 -20.34 15.07 11.92
CA THR A 111 -21.60 14.37 12.20
C THR A 111 -21.54 12.87 11.91
N GLY A 112 -20.49 12.39 11.23
CA GLY A 112 -20.24 10.97 11.01
C GLY A 112 -18.77 10.60 10.88
N LEU A 113 -18.52 9.30 10.85
CA LEU A 113 -17.22 8.67 10.60
C LEU A 113 -17.25 7.91 9.28
N LEU A 114 -16.14 7.99 8.54
CA LEU A 114 -15.83 7.08 7.44
C LEU A 114 -14.76 6.11 7.91
N ILE A 115 -15.06 4.83 7.89
CA ILE A 115 -14.07 3.77 8.01
C ILE A 115 -13.79 3.27 6.61
N GLU A 116 -12.54 3.36 6.17
CA GLU A 116 -12.09 2.78 4.90
C GLU A 116 -11.07 1.69 5.16
N THR A 117 -11.31 0.51 4.61
CA THR A 117 -10.33 -0.58 4.60
C THR A 117 -10.11 -1.10 3.18
N LYS A 118 -8.94 -1.71 2.97
CA LYS A 118 -8.61 -2.45 1.75
C LYS A 118 -8.38 -3.90 2.13
N ALA A 119 -9.38 -4.73 1.88
CA ALA A 119 -9.33 -6.16 2.16
C ALA A 119 -9.06 -6.96 0.89
N THR A 120 -8.26 -8.01 0.98
CA THR A 120 -8.16 -9.02 -0.09
C THR A 120 -9.17 -10.10 0.22
N LEU A 121 -10.24 -10.18 -0.57
CA LEU A 121 -11.33 -11.12 -0.33
C LEU A 121 -11.28 -12.25 -1.36
N LEU A 122 -11.56 -13.48 -0.92
CA LEU A 122 -11.87 -14.57 -1.83
C LEU A 122 -13.32 -14.44 -2.30
N ILE A 123 -13.50 -14.14 -3.58
CA ILE A 123 -14.77 -14.30 -4.26
C ILE A 123 -14.65 -15.60 -5.05
N GLU A 124 -15.69 -16.44 -4.99
CA GLU A 124 -15.85 -17.77 -5.59
C GLU A 124 -14.68 -18.28 -6.45
N ALA A 125 -14.08 -19.39 -6.00
CA ALA A 125 -13.02 -20.16 -6.64
C ALA A 125 -12.17 -19.36 -7.67
N GLU A 126 -11.06 -18.81 -7.17
CA GLU A 126 -9.84 -18.42 -7.92
C GLU A 126 -9.51 -16.93 -8.12
N VAL A 127 -10.26 -15.95 -7.61
CA VAL A 127 -9.82 -14.53 -7.70
C VAL A 127 -9.74 -13.84 -6.32
N ASN A 128 -8.49 -13.57 -5.89
CA ASN A 128 -8.15 -12.66 -4.79
C ASN A 128 -8.41 -11.20 -5.21
N LYS A 129 -9.68 -10.77 -5.23
CA LYS A 129 -10.03 -9.38 -5.55
C LYS A 129 -9.78 -8.49 -4.33
N LYS A 130 -9.03 -7.40 -4.52
CA LYS A 130 -8.87 -6.35 -3.50
C LYS A 130 -10.07 -5.43 -3.57
N GLU A 131 -10.86 -5.38 -2.50
CA GLU A 131 -12.03 -4.51 -2.40
C GLU A 131 -11.78 -3.39 -1.39
N ILE A 132 -12.23 -2.19 -1.76
CA ILE A 132 -12.32 -1.07 -0.83
C ILE A 132 -13.67 -1.19 -0.15
N ILE A 133 -13.65 -1.32 1.18
CA ILE A 133 -14.86 -1.40 1.98
C ILE A 133 -14.95 -0.10 2.77
N GLN A 134 -16.08 0.56 2.63
CA GLN A 134 -16.38 1.83 3.28
C GLN A 134 -17.61 1.65 4.17
N ASN A 135 -17.43 1.94 5.46
CA ASN A 135 -18.52 1.92 6.42
C ASN A 135 -18.73 3.33 6.96
N GLU A 136 -19.91 3.87 6.73
CA GLU A 136 -20.35 5.15 7.29
C GLU A 136 -21.08 4.88 8.60
N LEU A 137 -20.68 5.59 9.65
CA LEU A 137 -21.29 5.47 10.96
C LEU A 137 -21.69 6.85 11.47
N PRO A 138 -22.92 7.02 12.01
CA PRO A 138 -23.25 8.24 12.72
C PRO A 138 -22.31 8.38 13.92
N LEU A 139 -21.94 9.61 14.24
CA LEU A 139 -21.13 9.88 15.42
C LEU A 139 -22.01 10.41 16.55
N PRO A 140 -22.25 9.63 17.62
CA PRO A 140 -23.07 10.10 18.74
C PRO A 140 -22.43 11.31 19.45
N PRO A 141 -23.24 12.15 20.12
CA PRO A 141 -22.72 13.19 21.00
C PRO A 141 -21.75 12.60 22.03
N LEU A 142 -20.62 13.28 22.26
CA LEU A 142 -19.57 12.79 23.16
C LEU A 142 -20.11 12.45 24.57
N ALA A 143 -21.07 13.23 25.06
CA ALA A 143 -21.68 13.06 26.38
C ALA A 143 -22.49 11.76 26.53
N GLU A 144 -22.97 11.16 25.43
CA GLU A 144 -23.75 9.92 25.45
C GLU A 144 -22.86 8.67 25.42
N LEU A 145 -21.57 8.84 25.14
CA LEU A 145 -20.63 7.73 25.02
C LEU A 145 -20.14 7.24 26.38
N LYS A 146 -19.91 5.93 26.46
CA LYS A 146 -19.22 5.31 27.60
C LYS A 146 -17.82 5.92 27.73
N ARG A 147 -17.48 6.28 28.97
CA ARG A 147 -16.16 6.81 29.31
C ARG A 147 -15.11 5.70 29.30
N TYR A 148 -13.97 5.98 28.68
CA TYR A 148 -12.77 5.15 28.69
C TYR A 148 -11.63 6.02 29.22
N ASP A 149 -11.30 5.82 30.49
CA ASP A 149 -10.33 6.64 31.19
C ASP A 149 -8.90 6.16 30.98
N ASN A 150 -7.98 7.11 30.95
CA ASN A 150 -6.56 6.83 31.08
C ASN A 150 -6.32 6.26 32.49
N ASP A 151 -5.79 5.04 32.58
CA ASP A 151 -5.42 4.43 33.85
C ASP A 151 -4.09 4.97 34.43
N HIS A 152 -3.40 5.82 33.65
CA HIS A 152 -2.11 6.46 33.95
C HIS A 152 -0.97 5.46 34.18
N THR A 153 -1.17 4.20 33.85
CA THR A 153 -0.15 3.16 33.92
C THR A 153 0.50 3.02 32.55
N PRO A 154 1.83 3.20 32.43
CA PRO A 154 2.53 2.94 31.18
C PRO A 154 2.56 1.45 30.79
N PRO A 155 2.69 1.13 29.49
CA PRO A 155 2.66 -0.24 29.00
C PRO A 155 3.85 -1.04 29.52
N LYS A 156 3.62 -2.25 30.04
CA LYS A 156 4.72 -3.10 30.49
C LYS A 156 5.35 -3.85 29.32
N ILE A 157 6.58 -3.49 29.00
CA ILE A 157 7.37 -4.17 27.97
C ILE A 157 7.90 -5.53 28.46
N THR A 158 7.72 -6.56 27.65
CA THR A 158 8.23 -7.93 27.88
C THR A 158 8.77 -8.54 26.57
N ASN A 159 9.45 -9.69 26.67
CA ASN A 159 9.92 -10.48 25.53
C ASN A 159 10.76 -9.71 24.48
N VAL A 160 11.60 -8.76 24.93
CA VAL A 160 12.46 -7.98 24.02
C VAL A 160 13.57 -8.87 23.46
N LYS A 161 13.60 -9.04 22.14
CA LYS A 161 14.56 -9.90 21.44
C LYS A 161 14.95 -9.37 20.08
N VAL A 162 16.16 -9.72 19.64
CA VAL A 162 16.58 -9.58 18.24
C VAL A 162 16.04 -10.81 17.50
N LEU A 163 15.08 -10.57 16.61
CA LEU A 163 14.42 -11.61 15.83
C LEU A 163 15.26 -12.04 14.63
N GLU A 164 16.00 -11.11 14.04
CA GLU A 164 16.74 -11.35 12.80
C GLU A 164 17.91 -10.37 12.69
N VAL A 165 19.01 -10.85 12.12
CA VAL A 165 20.13 -10.04 11.62
C VAL A 165 20.45 -10.56 10.23
N GLU A 166 20.27 -9.73 9.22
CA GLU A 166 20.48 -10.12 7.83
C GLU A 166 21.56 -9.28 7.18
N LYS A 167 22.23 -9.89 6.20
CA LYS A 167 23.17 -9.21 5.30
C LYS A 167 22.52 -9.13 3.92
N GLY A 168 21.84 -8.03 3.66
CA GLY A 168 21.49 -7.60 2.30
C GLY A 168 22.64 -6.80 1.68
N LEU A 169 22.33 -5.75 0.91
CA LEU A 169 23.34 -4.76 0.50
C LEU A 169 23.81 -3.91 1.68
N PHE A 170 22.92 -3.68 2.65
CA PHE A 170 23.24 -3.13 3.95
C PHE A 170 22.90 -4.19 5.01
N PHE A 171 23.52 -4.10 6.18
CA PHE A 171 23.07 -4.93 7.29
C PHE A 171 21.79 -4.34 7.87
N SER A 172 20.88 -5.22 8.26
CA SER A 172 19.65 -4.89 8.98
C SER A 172 19.49 -5.83 10.17
N ALA A 173 18.73 -5.36 11.16
CA ALA A 173 18.32 -6.18 12.28
C ALA A 173 16.88 -5.89 12.65
N THR A 174 16.13 -6.94 12.90
CA THR A 174 14.73 -6.84 13.34
C THR A 174 14.65 -7.09 14.84
N ILE A 175 14.05 -6.15 15.56
CA ILE A 175 13.82 -6.22 17.00
C ILE A 175 12.33 -6.41 17.23
N GLY A 176 11.97 -7.36 18.10
CA GLY A 176 10.59 -7.61 18.49
C GLY A 176 10.41 -7.64 20.01
N TRP A 177 9.22 -7.24 20.45
CA TRP A 177 8.82 -7.25 21.86
C TRP A 177 7.30 -7.30 22.00
N GLU A 178 6.83 -7.43 23.24
CA GLU A 178 5.41 -7.48 23.58
C GLU A 178 5.07 -6.47 24.69
N THR A 179 3.83 -6.03 24.71
CA THR A 179 3.26 -5.20 25.80
C THR A 179 1.97 -5.84 26.33
N ASP A 180 1.67 -5.60 27.60
CA ASP A 180 0.44 -6.05 28.24
C ASP A 180 -0.80 -5.27 27.77
N GLU A 181 -0.62 -4.04 27.32
CA GLU A 181 -1.63 -3.19 26.70
C GLU A 181 -1.27 -2.71 25.28
N MET A 182 -2.19 -2.03 24.61
CA MET A 182 -2.00 -1.59 23.22
C MET A 182 -1.08 -0.37 23.16
N ALA A 183 0.09 -0.52 22.54
CA ALA A 183 1.08 0.55 22.46
C ALA A 183 1.61 0.74 21.04
N ASN A 184 2.18 1.91 20.77
CA ASN A 184 2.95 2.16 19.56
C ASN A 184 4.37 1.56 19.66
N SER A 185 5.14 1.65 18.57
CA SER A 185 6.46 1.00 18.49
C SER A 185 7.56 1.95 18.04
N MET A 186 8.66 2.05 18.81
CA MET A 186 9.88 2.77 18.43
C MET A 186 11.12 2.12 19.05
N VAL A 187 12.29 2.27 18.40
CA VAL A 187 13.58 1.80 18.92
C VAL A 187 14.58 2.94 18.97
N ASN A 188 15.22 3.13 20.13
CA ASN A 188 16.40 3.97 20.28
C ASN A 188 17.65 3.09 20.24
N TYR A 189 18.66 3.45 19.45
CA TYR A 189 19.85 2.61 19.24
C TYR A 189 21.12 3.41 18.91
N GLY A 190 22.27 2.79 19.12
CA GLY A 190 23.59 3.31 18.70
C GLY A 190 24.76 2.46 19.19
N LEU A 191 25.99 2.76 18.77
CA LEU A 191 27.15 1.90 19.03
C LEU A 191 27.70 2.00 20.46
N LYS A 192 27.98 3.22 20.92
CA LYS A 192 28.50 3.50 22.28
C LYS A 192 27.51 4.30 23.13
N LYS A 193 26.59 5.00 22.46
CA LYS A 193 25.55 5.86 23.04
C LYS A 193 24.29 5.69 22.21
N LEU A 194 23.14 5.82 22.85
CA LEU A 194 21.81 5.75 22.25
C LEU A 194 21.46 7.11 21.62
N ASN A 195 21.86 7.31 20.36
CA ASN A 195 21.79 8.61 19.68
C ASN A 195 20.94 8.59 18.39
N ASN A 196 20.35 7.46 18.03
CA ASN A 196 19.49 7.32 16.85
C ASN A 196 18.15 6.74 17.26
N TYR A 197 17.10 7.11 16.54
CA TYR A 197 15.76 6.57 16.71
C TYR A 197 15.29 5.97 15.38
N SER A 198 14.56 4.84 15.45
CA SER A 198 13.77 4.38 14.33
C SER A 198 12.60 5.34 14.08
N PRO A 199 11.99 5.31 12.88
CA PRO A 199 10.65 5.87 12.73
C PRO A 199 9.70 5.25 13.77
N GLN A 200 8.79 6.07 14.30
CA GLN A 200 7.72 5.60 15.17
C GLN A 200 6.62 4.97 14.31
N VAL A 201 6.19 3.77 14.70
CA VAL A 201 5.03 3.10 14.10
C VAL A 201 3.82 3.40 14.97
N SER A 202 2.94 4.27 14.47
CA SER A 202 1.73 4.73 15.19
C SER A 202 0.58 3.71 15.24
N LEU A 203 0.82 2.46 14.83
CA LEU A 203 -0.13 1.36 15.03
C LEU A 203 -0.04 0.90 16.49
N PHE A 204 -1.16 0.99 17.21
CA PHE A 204 -1.30 0.44 18.55
C PHE A 204 -1.53 -1.08 18.49
N THR A 205 -0.62 -1.86 19.07
CA THR A 205 -0.63 -3.33 19.09
C THR A 205 -0.01 -3.83 20.40
N LYS A 206 -0.18 -5.12 20.72
CA LYS A 206 0.53 -5.80 21.82
C LYS A 206 1.80 -6.53 21.37
N LYS A 207 1.96 -6.74 20.07
CA LYS A 207 3.11 -7.42 19.47
C LYS A 207 3.79 -6.47 18.52
N HIS A 208 5.06 -6.18 18.78
CA HIS A 208 5.80 -5.12 18.11
C HIS A 208 6.98 -5.70 17.34
N GLN A 209 7.28 -5.05 16.22
CA GLN A 209 8.44 -5.38 15.40
C GLN A 209 8.96 -4.12 14.71
N ILE A 210 10.26 -3.86 14.83
CA ILE A 210 10.95 -2.76 14.15
C ILE A 210 12.22 -3.29 13.49
N THR A 211 12.39 -2.98 12.21
CA THR A 211 13.61 -3.27 11.47
C THR A 211 14.52 -2.05 11.44
N LEU A 212 15.71 -2.17 12.03
CA LEU A 212 16.79 -1.21 11.92
C LEU A 212 17.57 -1.46 10.62
N THR A 213 17.78 -0.42 9.84
CA THR A 213 18.53 -0.45 8.58
C THR A 213 19.83 0.35 8.71
N ASP A 214 20.78 0.17 7.78
CA ASP A 214 22.09 0.85 7.77
C ASP A 214 22.92 0.62 9.05
N ILE A 215 22.76 -0.54 9.69
CA ILE A 215 23.67 -0.95 10.76
C ILE A 215 24.96 -1.51 10.14
N LYS A 216 26.07 -1.45 10.88
CA LYS A 216 27.39 -1.87 10.37
C LYS A 216 27.70 -3.31 10.79
N PRO A 217 28.36 -4.12 9.93
CA PRO A 217 28.82 -5.46 10.30
C PRO A 217 29.86 -5.43 11.41
N ASN A 218 29.99 -6.55 12.13
CA ASN A 218 31.02 -6.74 13.17
C ASN A 218 31.00 -5.63 14.24
N LYS A 219 29.79 -5.21 14.62
CA LYS A 219 29.56 -4.23 15.67
C LYS A 219 28.60 -4.77 16.72
N THR A 220 28.70 -4.19 17.91
CA THR A 220 27.71 -4.34 18.96
C THR A 220 27.01 -3.00 19.12
N TYR A 221 25.71 -2.99 18.91
CA TYR A 221 24.83 -1.85 19.14
C TYR A 221 24.18 -1.99 20.51
N LEU A 222 24.04 -0.87 21.20
CA LEU A 222 23.12 -0.71 22.33
C LEU A 222 21.76 -0.33 21.75
N PHE A 223 20.68 -0.85 22.33
CA PHE A 223 19.33 -0.41 22.00
C PHE A 223 18.39 -0.45 23.21
N LYS A 224 17.32 0.33 23.12
CA LYS A 224 16.14 0.32 23.99
C LYS A 224 14.90 0.37 23.12
N VAL A 225 13.86 -0.36 23.49
CA VAL A 225 12.55 -0.23 22.85
C VAL A 225 11.70 0.75 23.65
N ILE A 226 10.87 1.52 22.95
CA ILE A 226 10.01 2.54 23.50
C ILE A 226 8.59 2.24 23.02
N SER A 227 7.67 2.18 23.96
CA SER A 227 6.25 1.94 23.70
C SER A 227 5.43 2.96 24.48
N GLU A 228 4.50 3.59 23.79
CA GLU A 228 3.58 4.56 24.35
C GLU A 228 2.15 4.13 24.02
N ASP A 229 1.28 4.13 25.01
CA ASP A 229 -0.13 3.77 24.87
C ASP A 229 -0.92 4.87 24.13
N ILE A 230 -2.22 4.65 23.96
CA ILE A 230 -3.10 5.60 23.26
C ILE A 230 -3.38 6.90 24.02
N PHE A 231 -3.04 6.95 25.31
CA PHE A 231 -3.18 8.12 26.18
C PHE A 231 -1.86 8.89 26.39
N GLY A 232 -0.75 8.39 25.83
CA GLY A 232 0.56 9.01 25.94
C GLY A 232 1.39 8.53 27.13
N ASN A 233 0.97 7.49 27.86
CA ASN A 233 1.79 6.88 28.90
C ASN A 233 2.90 6.07 28.24
N GLN A 234 4.15 6.35 28.59
CA GLN A 234 5.31 5.81 27.89
C GLN A 234 6.19 4.96 28.80
N THR A 235 6.63 3.82 28.27
CA THR A 235 7.64 2.94 28.89
C THR A 235 8.85 2.82 27.98
N VAL A 236 10.02 2.76 28.59
CA VAL A 236 11.28 2.45 27.92
C VAL A 236 11.85 1.19 28.53
N SER A 237 12.30 0.25 27.70
CA SER A 237 12.94 -0.98 28.19
C SER A 237 14.29 -0.71 28.85
N ASP A 238 14.80 -1.76 29.52
CA ASP A 238 16.22 -1.85 29.85
C ASP A 238 17.08 -1.75 28.58
N GLN A 239 18.35 -1.41 28.76
CA GLN A 239 19.31 -1.38 27.67
C GLN A 239 19.74 -2.80 27.31
N LEU A 240 19.56 -3.18 26.05
CA LEU A 240 20.02 -4.45 25.50
C LEU A 240 21.09 -4.23 24.43
N THR A 241 21.69 -5.34 23.98
CA THR A 241 22.71 -5.34 22.95
C THR A 241 22.31 -6.15 21.74
N LEU A 242 22.63 -5.64 20.56
CA LEU A 242 22.48 -6.28 19.26
C LEU A 242 23.88 -6.51 18.67
N SER A 243 24.23 -7.76 18.35
CA SER A 243 25.49 -8.11 17.70
C SER A 243 25.27 -8.37 16.20
N THR A 244 26.06 -7.71 15.35
CA THR A 244 26.06 -7.92 13.89
C THR A 244 27.25 -8.75 13.42
N LYS A 245 27.83 -9.57 14.31
CA LYS A 245 28.94 -10.49 13.97
C LYS A 245 28.47 -11.66 13.10
N ASN A 246 27.27 -12.18 13.39
CA ASN A 246 26.66 -13.30 12.67
C ASN A 246 25.27 -12.88 12.17
N THR A 247 24.85 -13.43 11.04
CA THR A 247 23.48 -13.31 10.53
C THR A 247 22.63 -14.50 10.99
N PHE A 248 21.36 -14.26 11.28
CA PHE A 248 20.37 -15.29 11.64
C PHE A 248 18.96 -14.77 11.40
N SER A 249 17.97 -15.67 11.30
CA SER A 249 16.55 -15.30 11.25
C SER A 249 15.74 -16.28 12.08
N ASN A 250 15.02 -15.74 13.07
CA ASN A 250 14.07 -16.45 13.93
C ASN A 250 12.65 -15.92 13.70
N LEU A 251 12.38 -15.28 12.57
CA LEU A 251 11.04 -14.85 12.22
C LEU A 251 10.18 -16.09 11.96
N GLU A 252 9.16 -16.29 12.78
CA GLU A 252 8.12 -17.27 12.46
C GLU A 252 7.47 -16.82 11.16
N THR A 253 7.60 -17.64 10.11
CA THR A 253 6.87 -17.43 8.86
C THR A 253 5.40 -17.67 9.17
N ASN A 254 4.67 -16.60 9.47
CA ASN A 254 3.21 -16.66 9.49
C ASN A 254 2.78 -17.19 8.13
N ASN A 255 2.16 -18.37 8.15
CA ASN A 255 1.58 -19.02 7.00
C ASN A 255 0.77 -17.99 6.20
N VAL A 256 0.98 -18.02 4.89
CA VAL A 256 0.20 -17.32 3.86
C VAL A 256 -1.24 -17.21 4.30
N GLU A 257 -1.76 -15.98 4.40
CA GLU A 257 -3.16 -15.67 4.65
C GLU A 257 -4.03 -16.61 3.82
N LYS A 258 -4.64 -17.61 4.46
CA LYS A 258 -5.78 -18.30 3.85
C LYS A 258 -6.84 -17.22 3.70
N GLY A 259 -7.06 -16.77 2.48
CA GLY A 259 -8.04 -15.72 2.21
C GLY A 259 -9.39 -16.09 2.84
N ILE A 260 -10.04 -15.11 3.46
CA ILE A 260 -11.40 -15.25 3.97
C ILE A 260 -12.35 -14.92 2.80
N LYS A 261 -13.46 -15.65 2.69
CA LYS A 261 -14.48 -15.35 1.66
C LYS A 261 -15.07 -13.97 1.91
N ALA A 262 -15.33 -13.20 0.84
CA ALA A 262 -15.84 -11.83 0.93
C ALA A 262 -17.05 -11.67 1.85
N LYS A 263 -17.99 -12.61 1.75
CA LYS A 263 -19.22 -12.67 2.55
C LYS A 263 -19.02 -12.81 4.05
N ASP A 264 -17.84 -13.27 4.48
CA ASP A 264 -17.54 -13.56 5.88
C ASP A 264 -16.74 -12.43 6.54
N PHE A 265 -16.33 -11.39 5.79
CA PHE A 265 -15.61 -10.25 6.34
C PHE A 265 -16.51 -9.38 7.21
N LYS A 266 -16.04 -9.04 8.41
CA LYS A 266 -16.78 -8.23 9.38
C LYS A 266 -15.86 -7.21 10.04
N ILE A 267 -16.40 -6.01 10.22
CA ILE A 267 -15.81 -4.93 11.02
C ILE A 267 -16.79 -4.56 12.11
N ASP A 268 -16.31 -4.59 13.35
CA ASP A 268 -17.02 -4.09 14.53
C ASP A 268 -16.37 -2.78 14.98
N THR A 269 -17.19 -1.81 15.37
CA THR A 269 -16.73 -0.49 15.83
C THR A 269 -17.30 -0.18 17.20
N GLU A 270 -16.41 0.21 18.12
CA GLU A 270 -16.75 0.70 19.45
C GLU A 270 -16.24 2.14 19.59
N ILE A 271 -17.09 3.04 20.08
CA ILE A 271 -16.77 4.45 20.27
C ILE A 271 -16.90 4.81 21.74
N PHE A 272 -15.88 5.43 22.28
CA PHE A 272 -15.81 5.87 23.67
C PHE A 272 -15.48 7.37 23.74
N GLN A 273 -15.75 7.98 24.88
CA GLN A 273 -15.22 9.29 25.22
C GLN A 273 -14.04 9.17 26.19
N SER A 274 -13.07 10.07 26.06
CA SER A 274 -11.97 10.21 27.00
C SER A 274 -11.48 11.66 26.99
N ASP A 275 -11.62 12.39 28.10
CA ASP A 275 -11.11 13.75 28.30
C ASP A 275 -11.35 14.73 27.12
N GLY A 276 -12.58 14.75 26.59
CA GLY A 276 -12.95 15.63 25.47
C GLY A 276 -12.54 15.10 24.07
N ASN A 277 -11.99 13.90 24.01
CA ASN A 277 -11.64 13.19 22.78
C ASN A 277 -12.59 12.02 22.51
N TYR A 278 -12.77 11.72 21.23
CA TYR A 278 -13.34 10.45 20.79
C TYR A 278 -12.24 9.41 20.70
N LEU A 279 -12.53 8.24 21.25
CA LEU A 279 -11.69 7.06 21.15
C LEU A 279 -12.44 5.99 20.36
N VAL A 280 -11.94 5.65 19.18
CA VAL A 280 -12.59 4.70 18.26
C VAL A 280 -11.74 3.44 18.16
N LYS A 281 -12.33 2.31 18.54
CA LYS A 281 -11.75 0.98 18.37
C LYS A 281 -12.45 0.29 17.21
N ILE A 282 -11.67 -0.16 16.25
CA ILE A 282 -12.17 -0.88 15.06
C ILE A 282 -11.54 -2.26 15.07
N SER A 283 -12.38 -3.29 15.14
CA SER A 283 -11.95 -4.69 15.15
C SER A 283 -12.41 -5.36 13.86
N ALA A 284 -11.51 -6.09 13.22
CA ALA A 284 -11.77 -6.86 12.01
C ALA A 284 -11.42 -8.32 12.23
N ASN A 285 -12.19 -9.23 11.64
CA ASN A 285 -11.93 -10.67 11.75
C ASN A 285 -10.74 -11.16 10.91
N GLN A 286 -10.05 -10.26 10.20
CA GLN A 286 -8.77 -10.48 9.51
C GLN A 286 -7.87 -9.24 9.68
N SER A 287 -6.56 -9.45 9.52
CA SER A 287 -5.60 -8.35 9.53
C SER A 287 -5.76 -7.50 8.28
N VAL A 288 -6.22 -6.27 8.43
CA VAL A 288 -6.43 -5.34 7.31
C VAL A 288 -5.91 -3.95 7.67
N PRO A 289 -5.49 -3.12 6.70
CA PRO A 289 -5.24 -1.71 6.98
C PRO A 289 -6.58 -0.99 7.19
N ILE A 290 -6.62 -0.03 8.12
CA ILE A 290 -7.82 0.78 8.39
C ILE A 290 -7.46 2.25 8.40
N SER A 291 -8.28 3.05 7.70
CA SER A 291 -8.24 4.50 7.74
C SER A 291 -9.54 5.02 8.34
N LEU A 292 -9.43 6.00 9.23
CA LEU A 292 -10.57 6.66 9.86
C LEU A 292 -10.60 8.13 9.44
N GLY A 293 -11.73 8.57 8.92
CA GLY A 293 -12.02 9.96 8.65
C GLY A 293 -13.31 10.40 9.34
N THR A 294 -13.49 11.71 9.46
CA THR A 294 -14.78 12.29 9.83
C THR A 294 -15.41 12.97 8.63
N MET A 295 -16.73 12.88 8.55
CA MET A 295 -17.51 13.49 7.49
C MET A 295 -18.67 14.29 8.08
N ASP A 296 -19.09 15.31 7.35
CA ASP A 296 -20.32 16.02 7.66
C ASP A 296 -21.49 15.43 6.87
N LEU A 297 -22.23 14.50 7.49
CA LEU A 297 -23.42 13.84 6.94
C LEU A 297 -24.58 14.81 6.65
N THR A 298 -24.59 16.01 7.24
CA THR A 298 -25.68 16.99 7.04
C THR A 298 -25.58 17.69 5.69
N LYS A 299 -24.38 17.76 5.11
CA LYS A 299 -24.20 18.28 3.76
C LYS A 299 -24.75 17.26 2.76
N LYS A 300 -25.51 17.69 1.77
CA LYS A 300 -25.82 16.84 0.61
C LYS A 300 -24.55 16.64 -0.23
N PRO A 301 -24.43 15.54 -1.00
CA PRO A 301 -23.44 15.46 -2.06
C PRO A 301 -23.57 16.70 -2.94
N GLN A 302 -22.49 17.46 -3.12
CA GLN A 302 -22.50 18.57 -4.08
C GLN A 302 -22.13 18.01 -5.44
N TYR A 303 -23.16 17.67 -6.22
CA TYR A 303 -23.02 17.43 -7.65
C TYR A 303 -22.56 18.74 -8.29
N GLY A 304 -21.33 18.78 -8.78
CA GLY A 304 -20.81 19.92 -9.52
C GLY A 304 -21.55 20.05 -10.85
N ASN A 305 -22.62 20.84 -10.90
CA ASN A 305 -23.11 21.40 -12.15
C ASN A 305 -22.12 22.49 -12.56
N ASN A 306 -21.19 22.13 -13.44
CA ASN A 306 -20.49 23.13 -14.22
C ASN A 306 -21.33 23.37 -15.48
N ASP A 307 -22.22 24.35 -15.40
CA ASP A 307 -22.69 25.09 -16.56
C ASP A 307 -21.47 25.76 -17.19
N GLU A 308 -20.97 25.16 -18.27
CA GLU A 308 -20.37 25.76 -19.47
C GLU A 308 -19.64 24.64 -20.23
N GLY A 309 -20.09 24.39 -21.46
CA GLY A 309 -19.71 23.24 -22.28
C GLY A 309 -18.24 23.21 -22.70
N LEU A 310 -17.37 22.73 -21.82
CA LEU A 310 -16.07 22.18 -22.12
C LEU A 310 -15.94 20.87 -21.34
N GLU A 311 -15.90 19.75 -22.06
CA GLU A 311 -15.62 18.42 -21.51
C GLU A 311 -14.29 18.44 -20.74
N VAL A 312 -14.36 18.65 -19.43
CA VAL A 312 -13.23 18.35 -18.55
C VAL A 312 -13.15 16.83 -18.49
N VAL A 313 -12.37 16.25 -19.42
CA VAL A 313 -11.88 14.88 -19.31
C VAL A 313 -11.03 14.82 -18.03
N ARG A 314 -11.69 14.54 -16.90
CA ARG A 314 -11.00 14.25 -15.63
C ARG A 314 -10.33 12.89 -15.80
N HIS A 315 -9.10 12.90 -16.30
CA HIS A 315 -8.23 11.75 -16.31
C HIS A 315 -8.08 11.19 -14.88
N VAL A 316 -7.93 9.87 -14.79
CA VAL A 316 -7.80 9.11 -13.54
C VAL A 316 -6.75 9.76 -12.63
N ILE A 317 -7.14 10.15 -11.42
CA ILE A 317 -6.17 10.43 -10.34
C ILE A 317 -5.55 9.08 -10.01
N THR A 318 -4.32 8.87 -10.47
CA THR A 318 -3.53 7.71 -10.09
C THR A 318 -3.51 7.63 -8.57
N ASN A 319 -4.04 6.52 -8.04
CA ASN A 319 -4.24 6.23 -6.62
C ASN A 319 -3.21 6.93 -5.72
N GLU A 320 -3.70 7.62 -4.68
CA GLU A 320 -2.96 8.26 -3.57
C GLU A 320 -1.45 7.96 -3.59
N PRO A 321 -0.56 8.97 -3.67
CA PRO A 321 0.89 8.82 -3.82
C PRO A 321 1.57 7.85 -2.85
N PHE A 322 0.87 7.46 -1.78
CA PHE A 322 1.31 6.59 -0.72
C PHE A 322 0.93 5.11 -0.90
N VAL A 323 -0.09 4.77 -1.71
CA VAL A 323 -0.72 3.43 -1.62
C VAL A 323 -0.17 2.42 -2.62
N LEU A 324 0.58 2.80 -3.66
CA LEU A 324 1.05 1.81 -4.66
C LEU A 324 2.40 2.17 -5.32
N THR A 325 3.50 2.17 -4.56
CA THR A 325 4.84 2.16 -5.19
C THR A 325 5.59 0.87 -4.92
N ILE A 326 5.65 0.42 -3.67
CA ILE A 326 6.41 -0.79 -3.31
C ILE A 326 5.55 -2.07 -3.34
N PRO A 327 4.33 -2.09 -2.76
CA PRO A 327 3.52 -3.31 -2.77
C PRO A 327 3.16 -3.80 -4.18
N ILE A 328 2.99 -2.89 -5.14
CA ILE A 328 2.66 -3.24 -6.53
C ILE A 328 3.82 -3.95 -7.24
N CYS A 329 5.06 -3.49 -7.00
CA CYS A 329 6.25 -4.17 -7.51
C CYS A 329 6.33 -5.61 -6.98
N PHE A 330 5.99 -5.81 -5.70
CA PHE A 330 6.05 -7.11 -5.06
C PHE A 330 4.96 -8.10 -5.49
N ASN A 331 3.98 -7.70 -6.32
CA ASN A 331 3.07 -8.66 -6.94
C ASN A 331 3.84 -9.62 -7.86
N CYS A 332 4.81 -9.11 -8.61
CA CYS A 332 5.68 -9.87 -9.51
C CYS A 332 7.06 -10.13 -8.90
N HIS A 333 7.58 -9.22 -8.09
CA HIS A 333 8.91 -9.30 -7.47
C HIS A 333 8.88 -9.91 -6.07
N GLN A 334 8.18 -11.03 -5.90
CA GLN A 334 7.96 -11.64 -4.59
C GLN A 334 9.26 -12.09 -3.92
N GLN A 335 10.27 -12.48 -4.69
CA GLN A 335 11.57 -12.94 -4.16
C GLN A 335 12.29 -11.87 -3.33
N TYR A 336 12.05 -10.60 -3.61
CA TYR A 336 12.71 -9.50 -2.90
C TYR A 336 11.97 -9.07 -1.62
N LYS A 337 10.82 -9.69 -1.30
CA LYS A 337 10.15 -9.49 -0.01
C LYS A 337 10.97 -10.01 1.17
N LYS A 338 11.86 -10.99 0.94
CA LYS A 338 12.63 -11.71 1.97
C LYS A 338 14.08 -11.22 2.10
N GLY A 339 14.45 -10.15 1.40
CA GLY A 339 15.82 -9.64 1.42
C GLY A 339 16.02 -8.70 0.24
N LEU A 340 16.19 -7.41 0.54
CA LEU A 340 16.44 -6.39 -0.47
C LEU A 340 17.94 -6.10 -0.58
N SER A 341 18.37 -5.85 -1.82
CA SER A 341 19.69 -5.30 -2.09
C SER A 341 19.78 -3.80 -1.74
N HIS A 342 18.85 -3.18 -1.02
CA HIS A 342 19.00 -1.86 -0.38
C HIS A 342 17.71 -1.49 0.38
N PRO A 343 17.76 -0.60 1.38
CA PRO A 343 16.58 -0.01 1.97
C PRO A 343 15.69 0.65 0.92
N VAL A 344 14.40 0.37 1.01
CA VAL A 344 13.32 1.06 0.30
C VAL A 344 12.24 1.36 1.34
N ASN A 345 11.40 2.36 1.08
CA ASN A 345 10.45 2.90 2.06
C ASN A 345 11.12 3.57 3.28
N VAL A 346 12.29 4.17 3.07
CA VAL A 346 13.05 4.84 4.14
C VAL A 346 13.25 6.32 3.82
N TYR A 347 13.39 7.14 4.86
CA TYR A 347 13.79 8.53 4.68
C TYR A 347 15.29 8.62 4.33
N PRO A 348 15.69 9.60 3.50
CA PRO A 348 17.09 9.97 3.34
C PRO A 348 17.73 10.25 4.70
N LYS A 349 19.00 9.89 4.85
CA LYS A 349 19.75 10.15 6.08
C LYS A 349 19.90 11.66 6.33
N LYS A 350 20.01 12.07 7.59
CA LYS A 350 20.28 13.48 7.94
C LYS A 350 21.56 13.98 7.23
N GLY A 351 21.43 15.04 6.43
CA GLY A 351 22.51 15.62 5.61
C GLY A 351 22.62 15.05 4.19
N MET A 352 21.91 13.95 3.89
CA MET A 352 21.84 13.36 2.55
C MET A 352 20.85 14.17 1.69
N THR A 353 21.33 14.69 0.56
CA THR A 353 20.47 15.40 -0.41
C THR A 353 20.21 14.48 -1.58
N ILE A 354 18.93 14.19 -1.83
CA ILE A 354 18.51 13.39 -2.99
C ILE A 354 18.38 14.32 -4.20
N PRO A 355 19.12 14.09 -5.30
CA PRO A 355 19.00 14.92 -6.48
C PRO A 355 17.59 14.84 -7.09
N PRO A 356 17.08 15.92 -7.72
CA PRO A 356 15.72 15.97 -8.26
C PRO A 356 15.40 14.88 -9.29
N GLU A 357 16.40 14.32 -9.97
CA GLU A 357 16.18 13.23 -10.93
C GLU A 357 15.81 11.88 -10.27
N TYR A 358 16.07 11.71 -8.97
CA TYR A 358 15.65 10.54 -8.21
C TYR A 358 14.27 10.82 -7.63
N SER A 359 13.25 10.15 -8.15
CA SER A 359 11.87 10.34 -7.67
C SER A 359 11.73 9.86 -6.22
N THR A 360 11.26 10.72 -5.32
CA THR A 360 10.88 10.34 -3.95
C THR A 360 9.37 10.34 -3.78
N LEU A 361 8.87 9.72 -2.72
CA LEU A 361 7.48 9.92 -2.30
C LEU A 361 7.24 11.39 -1.89
N PRO A 362 5.99 11.86 -1.84
CA PRO A 362 5.69 13.24 -1.41
C PRO A 362 6.12 13.54 0.02
N ASP A 363 6.23 12.52 0.86
CA ASP A 363 6.77 12.65 2.22
C ASP A 363 8.31 12.63 2.24
N GLY A 364 8.98 12.51 1.09
CA GLY A 364 10.43 12.54 0.95
C GLY A 364 11.12 11.19 1.05
N ARG A 365 10.39 10.07 1.19
CA ARG A 365 11.01 8.74 1.27
C ARG A 365 11.51 8.20 -0.07
N ILE A 366 12.57 7.40 0.01
CA ILE A 366 13.18 6.67 -1.10
C ILE A 366 12.42 5.36 -1.34
N THR A 367 12.18 5.00 -2.60
CA THR A 367 11.49 3.77 -3.02
C THR A 367 12.27 3.02 -4.11
N CYS A 368 11.74 1.89 -4.59
CA CYS A 368 12.27 1.23 -5.79
C CYS A 368 12.35 2.18 -7.00
N MET A 369 11.34 3.04 -7.16
CA MET A 369 11.23 3.97 -8.29
C MET A 369 12.18 5.17 -8.19
N SER A 370 12.84 5.36 -7.04
CA SER A 370 13.90 6.35 -6.92
C SER A 370 15.11 5.97 -7.76
N CYS A 371 15.33 4.67 -7.96
CA CYS A 371 16.48 4.14 -8.72
C CYS A 371 16.06 3.44 -10.01
N HIS A 372 14.80 2.96 -10.11
CA HIS A 372 14.27 2.23 -11.26
C HIS A 372 13.17 2.99 -11.99
N ILE A 373 13.16 2.90 -13.32
CA ILE A 373 12.13 3.48 -14.17
C ILE A 373 11.00 2.45 -14.37
N LYS A 374 9.77 2.91 -14.13
CA LYS A 374 8.54 2.11 -14.11
C LYS A 374 8.14 1.49 -15.46
N HIS A 375 8.47 2.12 -16.58
CA HIS A 375 8.16 1.63 -17.93
C HIS A 375 9.38 0.99 -18.58
N GLY A 376 10.41 1.78 -18.87
CA GLY A 376 11.64 1.30 -19.47
C GLY A 376 12.81 2.27 -19.26
N SER A 377 14.03 1.76 -19.40
CA SER A 377 15.25 2.54 -19.37
C SER A 377 16.25 1.99 -20.40
N ASP A 378 17.19 2.82 -20.82
CA ASP A 378 18.31 2.39 -21.65
C ASP A 378 19.37 1.62 -20.84
N PHE A 379 19.22 1.58 -19.51
CA PHE A 379 20.16 0.94 -18.58
C PHE A 379 19.67 -0.41 -18.04
N PRO A 380 20.59 -1.36 -17.76
CA PRO A 380 20.26 -2.68 -17.22
C PRO A 380 19.39 -2.58 -15.95
N TYR A 381 18.52 -3.57 -15.74
CA TYR A 381 17.57 -3.58 -14.62
C TYR A 381 16.62 -2.37 -14.56
N ARG A 382 16.51 -1.63 -15.67
CA ARG A 382 15.69 -0.43 -15.79
C ARG A 382 16.09 0.66 -14.81
N THR A 383 17.38 0.81 -14.51
CA THR A 383 17.85 1.84 -13.58
C THR A 383 17.82 3.24 -14.21
N ILE A 384 17.88 4.29 -13.39
CA ILE A 384 17.95 5.68 -13.88
C ILE A 384 19.37 6.12 -14.27
N LYS A 385 20.41 5.37 -13.89
CA LYS A 385 21.82 5.58 -14.31
C LYS A 385 22.41 4.29 -14.87
N ALA A 386 23.47 4.42 -15.66
CA ALA A 386 24.11 3.33 -16.39
C ALA A 386 24.88 2.35 -15.50
N SER A 387 25.44 2.85 -14.39
CA SER A 387 26.28 2.05 -13.49
C SER A 387 25.81 2.11 -12.04
N ASN A 388 26.10 1.04 -11.30
CA ASN A 388 25.87 0.98 -9.85
C ASN A 388 26.64 2.09 -9.12
N LYS A 389 27.85 2.42 -9.58
CA LYS A 389 28.65 3.50 -8.99
C LYS A 389 27.92 4.84 -9.09
N GLU A 390 27.40 5.19 -10.25
CA GLU A 390 26.64 6.43 -10.48
C GLU A 390 25.34 6.47 -9.67
N LEU A 391 24.63 5.34 -9.55
CA LEU A 391 23.46 5.24 -8.67
C LEU A 391 23.81 5.55 -7.22
N CYS A 392 24.87 4.93 -6.69
CA CYS A 392 25.29 5.12 -5.31
C CYS A 392 25.78 6.55 -5.04
N VAL A 393 26.68 7.09 -5.87
CA VAL A 393 27.28 8.42 -5.64
C VAL A 393 26.31 9.57 -5.93
N GLY A 394 25.24 9.32 -6.69
CA GLY A 394 24.20 10.34 -6.95
C GLY A 394 23.61 10.91 -5.66
N CYS A 395 23.38 10.05 -4.66
CA CYS A 395 22.86 10.46 -3.36
C CYS A 395 23.90 10.41 -2.22
N HIS A 396 25.04 9.73 -2.42
CA HIS A 396 26.15 9.65 -1.47
C HIS A 396 27.38 10.41 -1.97
N LYS A 397 27.21 11.72 -2.26
CA LYS A 397 28.28 12.57 -2.81
C LYS A 397 29.50 12.66 -1.89
N ASP A 398 29.30 12.48 -0.60
CA ASP A 398 30.34 12.50 0.44
C ASP A 398 31.23 11.24 0.43
N MET A 399 30.91 10.24 -0.41
CA MET A 399 31.70 9.01 -0.57
C MET A 399 32.60 9.02 -1.82
N LEU A 400 32.69 10.17 -2.51
CA LEU A 400 33.61 10.38 -3.64
C LEU A 400 35.04 10.69 -3.19
#